data_AF-A0A5D3CSL6-F1
#
_entry.id   AF-A0A5D3CSL6-F1
#
_cell.length_a   1.000
_cell.length_b   1.000
_cell.length_c   1.000
_cell.angle_alpha   90.00
_cell.angle_beta   90.00
_cell.angle_gamma   90.00
#
_symmetry.space_group_name_H-M   'P 1'
#
loop_
_entity.id
_entity.type
_entity.pdbx_description
1 polymer ?
#
loop_
_entity_poly.entity_id
_entity_poly.type
_entity_poly.pdbx_seq_one_letter_code
_entity_poly.pdbx_strand_id
1 'polypeptide(L)'
;MTTNICESLNSKLKIDRDLPTASLLEAIREFLQWWFYERRKAASCLKSVLSSWAEGLIRKLGDESRSFIVNPVSEVEFQYYYATVLSATYGGLVRPIGNHTDWSVVEVNDNILPLVFRRPAGRPRKRRIPSIGEVSKSSKFSRCKRAGHNIRTCTFEPI
;
A
#
# COMPACT_ATOMS: atom_id res chain seq x y z
N MET A 1 3.90 -11.49 0.79
CA MET A 1 4.11 -12.25 -0.46
C MET A 1 2.99 -11.86 -1.40
N THR A 2 3.31 -11.25 -2.54
CA THR A 2 2.36 -11.17 -3.66
C THR A 2 2.30 -12.57 -4.24
N THR A 3 1.17 -13.27 -4.14
CA THR A 3 0.99 -14.55 -4.84
C THR A 3 1.15 -14.25 -6.32
N ASN A 4 2.33 -14.53 -6.86
CA ASN A 4 2.59 -14.28 -8.26
C ASN A 4 1.65 -15.20 -9.08
N ILE A 5 1.42 -14.86 -10.35
CA ILE A 5 0.48 -15.62 -11.19
C ILE A 5 0.90 -17.10 -11.21
N CYS A 6 2.20 -17.38 -11.30
CA CYS A 6 2.74 -18.73 -11.29
C CYS A 6 2.41 -19.51 -10.00
N GLU A 7 2.49 -18.89 -8.83
CA GLU A 7 2.17 -19.48 -7.53
C GLU A 7 0.68 -19.77 -7.40
N SER A 8 -0.17 -18.88 -7.90
CA SER A 8 -1.63 -19.09 -7.90
C SER A 8 -2.01 -20.25 -8.83
N LEU A 9 -1.39 -20.32 -10.01
CA LEU A 9 -1.63 -21.36 -11.00
C LEU A 9 -1.08 -22.71 -10.52
N ASN A 10 0.14 -22.72 -9.97
CA ASN A 10 0.74 -23.92 -9.36
C ASN A 10 -0.06 -24.42 -8.15
N SER A 11 -0.66 -23.51 -7.36
CA SER A 11 -1.54 -23.90 -6.26
C SER A 11 -2.83 -24.54 -6.77
N LYS A 12 -3.35 -24.11 -7.93
CA LYS A 12 -4.56 -24.66 -8.53
C LYS A 12 -4.32 -26.00 -9.21
N LEU A 13 -3.21 -26.15 -9.91
CA LEU A 13 -2.81 -27.36 -10.62
C LEU A 13 -1.96 -28.31 -9.75
N LYS A 14 -2.03 -28.18 -8.42
CA LYS A 14 -1.15 -28.91 -7.51
C LYS A 14 -1.27 -30.43 -7.67
N ILE A 15 -2.47 -30.92 -7.97
CA ILE A 15 -2.77 -32.33 -8.18
C ILE A 15 -2.49 -32.72 -9.64
N ASP A 16 -2.80 -31.83 -10.58
CA ASP A 16 -2.75 -32.12 -12.01
C ASP A 16 -1.33 -32.09 -12.60
N ARG A 17 -0.38 -31.42 -11.94
CA ARG A 17 1.01 -31.28 -12.40
C ARG A 17 1.79 -32.60 -12.46
N ASP A 18 1.34 -33.61 -11.71
CA ASP A 18 1.95 -34.94 -11.68
C ASP A 18 1.32 -35.89 -12.72
N LEU A 19 0.34 -35.41 -13.48
CA LEU A 19 -0.31 -36.15 -14.57
C LEU A 19 0.54 -36.13 -15.85
N PRO A 20 0.33 -37.09 -16.77
CA PRO A 20 0.89 -37.02 -18.11
C PRO A 20 0.53 -35.70 -18.80
N THR A 21 1.41 -35.22 -19.69
CA THR A 21 1.29 -33.89 -20.31
C THR A 21 -0.08 -33.63 -20.95
N ALA A 22 -0.68 -34.63 -21.58
CA ALA A 22 -2.01 -34.51 -22.17
C ALA A 22 -3.09 -34.18 -21.13
N SER A 23 -3.09 -34.88 -19.99
CA SER A 23 -4.06 -34.67 -18.90
C SER A 23 -3.84 -33.34 -18.17
N LEU A 24 -2.59 -32.91 -18.01
CA LEU A 24 -2.28 -31.59 -17.46
C LEU A 24 -2.80 -30.46 -18.35
N LEU A 25 -2.61 -30.57 -19.67
CA LEU A 25 -3.12 -29.58 -20.62
C LEU A 25 -4.65 -29.50 -20.60
N GLU A 26 -5.31 -30.65 -20.43
CA GLU A 26 -6.77 -30.72 -20.32
C GLU A 26 -7.26 -30.03 -19.04
N ALA A 27 -6.61 -30.29 -17.90
CA ALA A 27 -6.93 -29.63 -16.63
C ALA A 27 -6.74 -28.10 -16.72
N ILE A 28 -5.69 -27.63 -17.40
CA ILE A 28 -5.47 -26.20 -17.65
C ILE A 28 -6.60 -25.63 -18.52
N ARG A 29 -6.97 -26.34 -19.59
CA ARG A 29 -8.04 -25.93 -20.52
C ARG A 29 -9.37 -25.77 -19.79
N GLU A 30 -9.77 -26.77 -19.00
CA GLU A 30 -11.00 -26.75 -18.21
C GLU A 30 -11.01 -25.60 -17.20
N PHE A 31 -9.90 -25.41 -16.48
CA PHE A 31 -9.77 -24.34 -15.50
C PHE A 31 -9.92 -22.95 -16.13
N LEU A 32 -9.20 -22.69 -17.23
CA LEU A 32 -9.28 -21.41 -17.92
C LEU A 32 -10.67 -21.18 -18.50
N GLN A 33 -11.28 -22.20 -19.12
CA GLN A 33 -12.63 -22.09 -19.67
C GLN A 33 -13.66 -21.77 -18.60
N TRP A 34 -13.66 -22.51 -17.50
CA TRP A 34 -14.56 -22.25 -16.37
C TRP A 34 -14.33 -20.84 -15.80
N TRP A 35 -13.07 -20.44 -15.60
CA TRP A 35 -12.75 -19.12 -15.07
C TRP A 35 -13.25 -17.99 -16.00
N PHE A 36 -12.99 -18.08 -17.30
CA PHE A 36 -13.48 -17.08 -18.25
C PHE A 36 -15.01 -17.08 -18.38
N TYR A 37 -15.65 -18.24 -18.25
CA TYR A 37 -17.10 -18.34 -18.22
C TYR A 37 -17.69 -17.61 -17.00
N GLU A 38 -17.22 -17.92 -15.80
CA GLU A 38 -17.66 -17.27 -14.55
C GLU A 38 -17.44 -15.77 -14.58
N ARG A 39 -16.28 -15.31 -15.07
CA ARG A 39 -16.01 -13.87 -15.21
C ARG A 39 -16.96 -13.18 -16.19
N ARG A 40 -17.25 -13.80 -17.33
CA ARG A 40 -18.20 -13.24 -18.31
C ARG A 40 -19.62 -13.21 -17.76
N LYS A 41 -20.05 -14.28 -17.08
CA LYS A 41 -21.36 -14.34 -16.42
C LYS A 41 -21.48 -13.25 -15.36
N ALA A 42 -20.49 -13.12 -14.48
CA ALA A 42 -20.46 -12.04 -13.49
C ALA A 42 -20.51 -10.65 -14.13
N ALA A 43 -19.76 -10.43 -15.23
CA ALA A 43 -19.77 -9.17 -15.96
C ALA A 43 -21.14 -8.87 -16.61
N SER A 44 -21.83 -9.88 -17.16
CA SER A 44 -23.17 -9.72 -17.71
C SER A 44 -24.23 -9.37 -16.67
N CYS A 45 -23.98 -9.70 -15.40
CA CYS A 45 -24.85 -9.35 -14.28
C CYS A 45 -24.53 -7.97 -13.68
N LEU A 46 -23.48 -7.27 -14.14
CA LEU A 46 -23.16 -5.93 -13.65
C LEU A 46 -24.20 -4.94 -14.17
N LYS A 47 -24.65 -4.06 -13.27
CA LYS A 47 -25.61 -2.99 -13.58
C LYS A 47 -24.96 -1.76 -14.21
N SER A 48 -23.65 -1.59 -14.02
CA SER A 48 -22.88 -0.48 -14.58
C SER A 48 -21.70 -0.99 -15.41
N VAL A 49 -21.03 -0.05 -16.05
CA VAL A 49 -19.80 -0.28 -16.82
C VAL A 49 -18.63 -0.73 -15.91
N LEU A 50 -18.70 -0.45 -14.61
CA LEU A 50 -17.62 -0.70 -13.68
C LEU A 50 -17.82 -1.99 -12.90
N SER A 51 -16.71 -2.63 -12.50
CA SER A 51 -16.77 -3.73 -11.55
C SER A 51 -17.24 -3.24 -10.18
N SER A 52 -17.92 -4.11 -9.42
CA SER A 52 -18.40 -3.78 -8.06
C SER A 52 -17.31 -3.27 -7.13
N TRP A 53 -16.07 -3.78 -7.27
CA TRP A 53 -14.90 -3.27 -6.55
C TRP A 53 -14.55 -1.84 -6.95
N ALA A 54 -14.50 -1.55 -8.26
CA ALA A 54 -14.19 -0.23 -8.77
C ALA A 54 -15.26 0.79 -8.38
N GLU A 55 -16.55 0.42 -8.46
CA GLU A 55 -17.65 1.25 -7.96
C GLU A 55 -17.51 1.54 -6.45
N GLY A 56 -17.17 0.52 -5.67
CA GLY A 56 -16.95 0.68 -4.23
C GLY A 56 -15.80 1.63 -3.92
N LEU A 57 -14.71 1.55 -4.68
CA LEU A 57 -13.57 2.45 -4.55
C LEU A 57 -13.93 3.89 -4.90
N ILE A 58 -14.60 4.10 -6.05
CA ILE A 58 -15.02 5.45 -6.47
C ILE A 58 -16.02 6.05 -5.48
N ARG A 59 -16.99 5.26 -5.00
CA ARG A 59 -17.94 5.72 -3.97
C ARG A 59 -17.20 6.16 -2.71
N LYS A 60 -16.27 5.35 -2.21
CA LYS A 60 -15.46 5.68 -1.04
C LYS A 60 -14.64 6.96 -1.26
N LEU A 61 -13.99 7.10 -2.41
CA LEU A 61 -13.21 8.30 -2.75
C LEU A 61 -14.11 9.54 -2.86
N GLY A 62 -15.31 9.40 -3.43
CA GLY A 62 -16.30 10.46 -3.48
C GLY A 62 -16.76 10.89 -2.08
N ASP A 63 -17.01 9.93 -1.19
CA ASP A 63 -17.40 10.20 0.20
C ASP A 63 -16.26 10.88 0.97
N GLU A 64 -15.01 10.44 0.80
CA GLU A 64 -13.83 11.07 1.40
C GLU A 64 -13.61 12.49 0.86
N SER A 65 -13.76 12.69 -0.46
CA SER A 65 -13.57 14.00 -1.10
C SER A 65 -14.55 15.06 -0.60
N ARG A 66 -15.74 14.68 -0.13
CA ARG A 66 -16.71 15.63 0.47
C ARG A 66 -16.18 16.33 1.72
N SER A 67 -15.16 15.75 2.37
CA SER A 67 -14.53 16.34 3.55
C SER A 67 -13.39 17.31 3.24
N PHE A 68 -13.03 17.45 1.95
CA PHE A 68 -11.93 18.33 1.53
C PHE A 68 -12.44 19.75 1.32
N ILE A 69 -11.71 20.71 1.87
CA ILE A 69 -11.90 22.12 1.53
C ILE A 69 -11.08 22.39 0.27
N VAL A 70 -11.75 22.78 -0.80
CA VAL A 70 -11.14 23.07 -2.09
C VAL A 70 -11.09 24.58 -2.27
N ASN A 71 -9.89 25.13 -2.41
CA ASN A 71 -9.67 26.55 -2.66
C ASN A 71 -9.11 26.74 -4.07
N PRO A 72 -9.64 27.68 -4.88
CA PRO A 72 -9.08 28.01 -6.18
C PRO A 72 -7.73 28.69 -6.00
N VAL A 73 -6.73 28.24 -6.77
CA VAL A 73 -5.40 28.87 -6.87
C VAL A 73 -5.30 29.68 -8.16
N SER A 74 -5.88 29.17 -9.25
CA SER A 74 -6.03 29.86 -10.54
C SER A 74 -7.34 29.42 -11.22
N GLU A 75 -7.61 29.91 -12.44
CA GLU A 75 -8.78 29.48 -13.23
C GLU A 75 -8.81 27.96 -13.51
N VAL A 76 -7.65 27.29 -13.48
CA VAL A 76 -7.53 25.86 -13.80
C VAL A 76 -6.90 25.02 -12.69
N GLU A 77 -6.38 25.65 -11.63
CA GLU A 77 -5.72 24.96 -10.51
C GLU A 77 -6.47 25.15 -9.20
N PHE A 78 -6.68 24.04 -8.50
CA PHE A 78 -7.35 24.00 -7.20
C PHE A 78 -6.48 23.27 -6.19
N GLN A 79 -6.41 23.81 -4.99
CA GLN A 79 -5.70 23.20 -3.88
C GLN A 79 -6.69 22.64 -2.88
N TYR A 80 -6.45 21.42 -2.40
CA TYR A 80 -7.34 20.74 -1.45
C TYR A 80 -6.58 20.30 -0.20
N TYR A 81 -7.22 20.47 0.96
CA TYR A 81 -6.68 20.05 2.25
C TYR A 81 -7.78 19.38 3.10
N TYR A 82 -7.36 18.45 3.97
CA TYR A 82 -8.22 18.00 5.06
C TYR A 82 -8.39 19.13 6.06
N ALA A 83 -9.62 19.52 6.38
CA ALA A 83 -9.91 20.58 7.34
C ALA A 83 -9.24 20.34 8.70
N THR A 84 -9.19 19.07 9.13
CA THR A 84 -8.55 18.63 10.37
C THR A 84 -7.03 18.82 10.34
N VAL A 85 -6.38 18.51 9.21
CA VAL A 85 -4.94 18.68 9.03
C VAL A 85 -4.59 20.15 8.97
N LEU A 86 -5.35 20.97 8.24
CA LEU A 86 -5.12 22.40 8.17
C LEU A 86 -5.24 23.03 9.57
N SER A 87 -6.33 22.74 10.29
CA SER A 87 -6.51 23.20 11.67
C SER A 87 -5.40 22.73 12.60
N ALA A 88 -4.95 21.47 12.51
CA ALA A 88 -3.85 20.95 13.32
C ALA A 88 -2.49 21.59 12.98
N THR A 89 -2.23 21.86 11.71
CA THR A 89 -0.96 22.46 11.24
C THR A 89 -0.80 23.89 11.74
N TYR A 90 -1.90 24.66 11.74
CA TYR A 90 -1.93 26.07 12.16
C TYR A 90 -2.46 26.28 13.58
N GLY A 91 -2.83 25.22 14.29
CA GLY A 91 -3.33 25.28 15.67
C GLY A 91 -2.23 25.53 16.72
N GLY A 92 -0.96 25.46 16.32
CA GLY A 92 0.16 25.85 17.17
C GLY A 92 0.25 27.38 17.35
N LEU A 93 0.78 27.84 18.48
CA LEU A 93 1.02 29.25 18.73
C LEU A 93 2.08 29.78 17.75
N VAL A 94 1.66 30.50 16.70
CA VAL A 94 2.57 31.23 15.83
C VAL A 94 3.02 32.48 16.56
N ARG A 95 4.24 32.47 17.10
CA ARG A 95 4.85 33.69 17.64
C ARG A 95 5.27 34.56 16.46
N PRO A 96 4.70 35.77 16.29
CA PRO A 96 5.14 36.66 15.23
C PRO A 96 6.64 36.93 15.44
N ILE A 97 7.40 36.82 14.36
CA ILE A 97 8.79 37.25 14.35
C ILE A 97 8.77 38.75 14.67
N GLY A 98 9.45 39.14 15.75
CA GLY A 98 9.58 40.54 16.16
C GLY A 98 10.32 41.36 15.09
N ASN A 99 10.34 42.68 15.25
CA ASN A 99 11.05 43.54 14.31
C ASN A 99 12.54 43.14 14.26
N HIS A 100 13.16 43.22 13.09
CA HIS A 100 14.57 42.86 12.90
C HIS A 100 15.54 43.62 13.82
N THR A 101 15.12 44.79 14.30
CA THR A 101 15.84 45.62 15.28
C THR A 101 15.92 44.98 16.67
N ASP A 102 14.97 44.11 17.00
CA ASP A 102 14.85 43.47 18.31
C ASP A 102 15.52 42.09 18.33
N TRP A 103 16.10 41.67 17.20
CA TRP A 103 16.79 40.39 17.11
C TRP A 103 18.14 40.51 17.81
N SER A 104 18.39 39.61 18.76
CA SER A 104 19.72 39.53 19.37
C SER A 104 20.72 39.16 18.28
N VAL A 105 21.71 40.03 18.05
CA VAL A 105 22.88 39.70 17.24
C VAL A 105 23.67 38.64 17.98
N VAL A 106 23.42 37.38 17.64
CA VAL A 106 24.24 36.27 18.08
C VAL A 106 25.47 36.28 17.18
N GLU A 107 26.67 36.35 17.74
CA GLU A 107 27.89 36.12 16.97
C GLU A 107 27.78 34.73 16.34
N VAL A 108 27.53 34.69 15.04
CA VAL A 108 27.46 33.45 14.29
C VAL A 108 28.88 32.94 14.23
N ASN A 109 29.17 31.94 15.07
CA ASN A 109 30.38 31.18 14.92
C ASN A 109 30.25 30.48 13.56
N ASP A 110 30.98 30.93 12.54
CA ASP A 110 30.93 30.45 11.14
C ASP A 110 31.19 28.93 11.01
N ASN A 111 31.56 28.29 12.12
CA ASN A 111 31.68 26.85 12.31
C ASN A 111 30.33 26.12 12.39
N ILE A 112 29.33 26.51 11.59
CA ILE A 112 28.10 25.72 11.41
C ILE A 112 28.47 24.51 10.53
N LEU A 113 28.88 23.42 11.18
CA LEU A 113 29.13 22.16 10.49
C LEU A 113 27.81 21.66 9.90
N PRO A 114 27.80 21.15 8.65
CA PRO A 114 26.62 20.51 8.11
C PRO A 114 26.18 19.39 9.05
N LEU A 115 24.87 19.20 9.21
CA LEU A 115 24.34 18.07 9.96
C LEU A 115 25.06 16.80 9.49
N VAL A 116 25.70 16.10 10.41
CA VAL A 116 26.45 14.87 10.12
C VAL A 116 25.45 13.74 9.85
N PHE A 117 24.84 13.77 8.66
CA PHE A 117 23.98 12.71 8.18
C PHE A 117 24.83 11.69 7.44
N ARG A 118 25.36 10.70 8.16
CA ARG A 118 26.03 9.57 7.50
C ARG A 118 24.98 8.68 6.85
N ARG A 119 24.94 8.67 5.52
CA ARG A 119 24.25 7.60 4.78
C ARG A 119 25.03 6.30 5.02
N PRO A 120 24.41 5.22 5.54
CA PRO A 120 25.09 3.95 5.68
C PRO A 120 25.62 3.48 4.32
N ALA A 121 26.81 2.88 4.32
CA ALA A 121 27.41 2.36 3.09
C ALA A 121 26.49 1.30 2.46
N GLY A 122 26.27 1.43 1.15
CA GLY A 122 25.46 0.52 0.35
C GLY A 122 24.17 1.14 -0.18
N ARG A 123 23.57 0.43 -1.15
CA ARG A 123 22.29 0.81 -1.73
C ARG A 123 21.22 0.80 -0.64
N PRO A 124 20.47 1.89 -0.42
CA PRO A 124 19.32 1.87 0.48
C PRO A 124 18.44 0.69 0.10
N ARG A 125 18.15 -0.20 1.06
CA ARG A 125 17.20 -1.28 0.83
C ARG A 125 15.89 -0.60 0.42
N LYS A 126 15.41 -0.88 -0.80
CA LYS A 126 14.07 -0.48 -1.22
C LYS A 126 13.08 -1.20 -0.31
N ARG A 127 12.75 -0.59 0.82
CA ARG A 127 11.57 -0.96 1.59
C ARG A 127 10.40 -0.63 0.68
N ARG A 128 9.75 -1.68 0.17
CA ARG A 128 8.55 -1.53 -0.64
C ARG A 128 7.54 -0.74 0.17
N ILE A 129 7.09 0.38 -0.40
CA ILE A 129 5.94 1.10 0.10
C ILE A 129 4.72 0.34 -0.43
N PRO A 130 3.90 -0.27 0.44
CA PRO A 130 2.67 -0.92 0.00
C PRO A 130 1.72 0.10 -0.64
N SER A 131 1.07 -0.27 -1.73
CA SER A 131 -0.01 0.52 -2.34
C SER A 131 -1.28 0.43 -1.50
N ILE A 132 -2.23 1.35 -1.76
CA ILE A 132 -3.51 1.41 -1.05
C ILE A 132 -4.24 0.05 -1.17
N GLY A 133 -4.57 -0.58 -0.04
CA GLY A 133 -5.20 -1.92 0.01
C GLY A 133 -4.25 -3.11 0.18
N GLU A 134 -2.93 -2.92 0.14
CA GLU A 134 -1.98 -3.99 0.47
C GLU A 134 -1.89 -4.18 2.00
N VAL A 135 -2.49 -5.26 2.50
CA VAL A 135 -2.41 -5.62 3.93
C VAL A 135 -1.20 -6.52 4.17
N SER A 136 -0.33 -6.13 5.10
CA SER A 136 0.78 -6.98 5.53
C SER A 136 0.24 -8.20 6.28
N LYS A 137 0.12 -9.34 5.59
CA LYS A 137 -0.21 -10.63 6.22
C LYS A 137 1.01 -11.13 7.00
N SER A 138 0.85 -11.34 8.31
CA SER A 138 1.83 -12.11 9.08
C SER A 138 1.63 -13.60 8.78
N SER A 139 2.67 -14.24 8.27
CA SER A 139 2.65 -15.69 8.12
C SER A 139 2.87 -16.32 9.49
N LYS A 140 1.89 -17.10 9.97
CA LYS A 140 2.04 -17.95 11.14
C LYS A 140 2.76 -19.22 10.69
N PHE A 141 3.78 -19.63 11.45
CA PHE A 141 4.50 -20.84 11.12
C PHE A 141 3.63 -22.07 11.43
N SER A 142 3.64 -23.08 10.55
CA SER A 142 2.74 -24.24 10.65
C SER A 142 2.94 -25.07 11.92
N ARG A 143 4.18 -25.17 12.42
CA ARG A 143 4.53 -26.01 13.59
C ARG A 143 4.00 -25.46 14.92
N CYS A 144 4.18 -24.16 15.18
CA CYS A 144 3.82 -23.53 16.46
C CYS A 144 2.63 -22.56 16.34
N LYS A 145 2.11 -22.33 15.12
CA LYS A 145 1.03 -21.40 14.77
C LYS A 145 1.23 -19.95 15.26
N ARG A 146 2.45 -19.58 15.64
CA ARG A 146 2.83 -18.23 16.08
C ARG A 146 3.57 -17.50 14.95
N ALA A 147 3.44 -16.17 14.92
CA ALA A 147 4.13 -15.29 13.97
C ALA A 147 5.35 -14.63 14.63
N GLY A 148 6.22 -13.99 13.84
CA GLY A 148 7.29 -13.12 14.35
C GLY A 148 8.65 -13.78 14.57
N HIS A 149 8.85 -15.04 14.17
CA HIS A 149 10.14 -15.72 14.28
C HIS A 149 10.37 -16.68 13.09
N ASN A 150 11.63 -17.05 12.85
CA ASN A 150 12.03 -17.99 11.81
C ASN A 150 12.03 -19.44 12.33
N ILE A 151 11.94 -20.42 11.44
CA ILE A 151 11.97 -21.86 11.80
C ILE A 151 13.24 -22.24 12.59
N ARG A 152 14.37 -21.61 12.26
CA ARG A 152 15.67 -21.83 12.94
C ARG A 152 15.72 -21.20 14.34
N THR A 153 14.81 -20.28 14.65
CA THR A 153 14.73 -19.56 15.93
C THR A 153 13.42 -19.87 16.66
N CYS A 154 12.71 -20.93 16.28
CA CYS A 154 11.46 -21.34 16.92
C CYS A 154 11.77 -22.11 18.20
N THR A 155 11.54 -21.47 19.34
CA THR A 155 11.67 -22.10 20.68
C THR A 155 10.33 -22.64 21.21
N PHE A 156 9.24 -22.46 20.48
CA PHE A 156 7.92 -22.90 20.89
C PHE A 156 7.68 -24.37 20.54
N GLU A 157 6.99 -25.09 21.43
CA GLU A 157 6.59 -26.48 21.19
C GLU A 157 5.63 -26.61 19.99
N PRO A 158 5.72 -27.71 19.23
CA PRO A 158 4.77 -28.02 18.17
C PRO A 158 3.35 -28.22 18.73
N ILE A 159 2.35 -27.75 17.99
CA ILE A 159 0.93 -28.07 18.21
C ILE A 159 0.56 -29.26 17.35
#